data_AF-A0AAN9HXB1-F1
#
_entry.id   AF-A0AAN9HXB1-F1
#
_cell.length_a   1.000
_cell.length_b   1.000
_cell.length_c   1.000
_cell.angle_alpha   90.00
_cell.angle_beta   90.00
_cell.angle_gamma   90.00
#
_symmetry.space_group_name_H-M   'P 1'
#
loop_
_entity.id
_entity.type
_entity.pdbx_description
1 polymer ?
#
loop_
_entity_poly.entity_id
_entity_poly.type
_entity_poly.pdbx_seq_one_letter_code
_entity_poly.pdbx_strand_id
1 'polypeptide(L)'
;MNLSKNMQQLKDDESLRRWKEQLLGSVDMNSVGETLEPEVKILSLAIKTAGRPDIVLPIPGNGNPNGLWFTLKEGSRYRLMFTFQVSNNIVSGLKYTNTVWKTAIKVDSAKEMIGTFSPQPEPYTHEMPEETTPSGIFARGAYTERTKVDNYIGNVK
;
A
#
# COMPACT_ATOMS: atom_id res chain seq x y z
N MET A 1 -19.30 13.56 45.91
CA MET A 1 -19.32 13.28 44.46
C MET A 1 -17.94 12.75 44.05
N ASN A 2 -17.89 11.47 43.67
CA ASN A 2 -16.99 10.82 42.70
C ASN A 2 -15.47 11.16 42.66
N LEU A 3 -14.69 10.82 43.70
CA LEU A 3 -13.23 10.61 43.54
C LEU A 3 -12.91 9.30 42.79
N SER A 4 -13.78 8.28 42.94
CA SER A 4 -13.63 6.96 42.33
C SER A 4 -13.78 6.98 40.80
N LYS A 5 -14.66 7.82 40.23
CA LYS A 5 -14.76 7.97 38.76
C LYS A 5 -13.51 8.59 38.14
N ASN A 6 -12.90 9.58 38.80
CA ASN A 6 -11.71 10.25 38.27
C ASN A 6 -10.50 9.31 38.24
N MET A 7 -10.33 8.45 39.25
CA MET A 7 -9.25 7.44 39.25
C MET A 7 -9.47 6.35 38.19
N GLN A 8 -10.73 5.98 37.93
CA GLN A 8 -11.05 5.01 36.88
C GLN A 8 -10.77 5.59 35.50
N GLN A 9 -11.18 6.84 35.23
CA GLN A 9 -10.86 7.54 33.99
C GLN A 9 -9.35 7.67 33.75
N LEU A 10 -8.58 8.06 34.78
CA LEU A 10 -7.12 8.17 34.65
C LEU A 10 -6.44 6.82 34.38
N LYS A 11 -6.95 5.73 34.97
CA LYS A 11 -6.46 4.36 34.69
C LYS A 11 -6.84 3.89 33.29
N ASP A 12 -8.07 4.20 32.85
CA ASP A 12 -8.53 3.85 31.52
C ASP A 12 -7.74 4.64 30.47
N ASP A 13 -7.45 5.93 30.72
CA ASP A 13 -6.55 6.74 29.87
C ASP A 13 -5.13 6.18 29.84
N GLU A 14 -4.54 5.79 30.97
CA GLU A 14 -3.18 5.22 31.00
C GLU A 14 -3.11 3.86 30.28
N SER A 15 -4.09 2.98 30.50
CA SER A 15 -4.15 1.69 29.82
C SER A 15 -4.37 1.83 28.31
N LEU A 16 -5.20 2.79 27.89
CA LEU A 16 -5.45 3.11 26.49
C LEU A 16 -4.20 3.71 25.83
N ARG A 17 -3.47 4.57 26.53
CA ARG A 17 -2.18 5.11 26.07
C ARG A 17 -1.15 4.02 25.89
N ARG A 18 -0.95 3.16 26.89
CA ARG A 18 -0.01 2.03 26.81
C ARG A 18 -0.38 1.02 25.71
N TRP A 19 -1.67 0.73 25.54
CA TRP A 19 -2.14 -0.15 24.46
C TRP A 19 -1.90 0.49 23.08
N LYS A 20 -2.14 1.79 22.93
CA LYS A 20 -1.84 2.54 21.70
C LYS A 20 -0.33 2.57 21.42
N GLU A 21 0.50 2.81 22.43
CA GLU A 21 1.97 2.78 22.33
C GLU A 21 2.47 1.39 21.93
N GLN A 22 1.89 0.31 22.47
CA GLN A 22 2.24 -1.06 22.09
C GLN A 22 1.86 -1.39 20.64
N LEU A 23 0.76 -0.84 20.13
CA LEU A 23 0.34 -1.05 18.75
C LEU A 23 1.09 -0.17 17.74
N LEU A 24 1.43 1.05 18.13
CA LEU A 24 1.93 2.08 17.22
C LEU A 24 3.44 2.30 17.34
N GLY A 25 4.11 1.74 18.35
CA GLY A 25 5.54 1.90 18.57
C GLY A 25 5.90 3.32 19.01
N SER A 26 7.15 3.74 18.75
CA SER A 26 7.69 5.07 19.06
C SER A 26 7.20 6.15 18.08
N VAL A 27 5.91 6.16 17.74
CA VAL A 27 5.31 7.23 16.96
C VAL A 27 4.97 8.37 17.91
N ASP A 28 5.56 9.54 17.65
CA ASP A 28 5.37 10.74 18.47
C ASP A 28 3.90 11.18 18.40
N MET A 29 3.15 10.96 19.47
CA MET A 29 1.68 11.09 19.48
C MET A 29 1.20 12.52 19.21
N ASN A 30 2.04 13.53 19.44
CA ASN A 30 1.75 14.93 19.10
C ASN A 30 1.88 15.24 17.59
N SER A 31 2.44 14.32 16.81
CA SER A 31 2.69 14.49 15.37
C SER A 31 1.68 13.76 14.47
N VAL A 32 0.92 12.81 15.04
CA VAL A 32 -0.26 12.25 14.37
C VAL A 32 -1.31 13.36 14.35
N GLY A 33 -1.39 14.07 13.22
CA GLY A 33 -2.26 15.22 13.11
C GLY A 33 -3.70 14.79 13.33
N GLU A 34 -4.27 15.09 14.50
CA GLU A 34 -5.66 14.74 14.87
C GLU A 34 -6.72 15.28 13.88
N THR A 35 -6.31 16.07 12.88
CA THR A 35 -7.16 16.71 11.88
C THR A 35 -6.80 16.41 10.42
N LEU A 36 -5.71 15.70 10.12
CA LEU A 36 -5.31 15.44 8.74
C LEU A 36 -5.72 14.04 8.27
N GLU A 37 -6.28 13.95 7.06
CA GLU A 37 -6.59 12.68 6.42
C GLU A 37 -5.30 11.87 6.14
N PRO A 38 -5.33 10.54 6.34
CA PRO A 38 -4.18 9.69 6.08
C PRO A 38 -3.79 9.74 4.60
N GLU A 39 -2.50 9.95 4.34
CA GLU A 39 -1.97 10.07 2.98
C GLU A 39 -0.99 8.93 2.68
N VAL A 40 -1.09 8.37 1.48
CA VAL A 40 -0.18 7.34 0.97
C VAL A 40 0.42 7.82 -0.34
N LYS A 41 1.73 8.00 -0.35
CA LYS A 41 2.47 8.40 -1.55
C LYS A 41 3.29 7.23 -2.08
N ILE A 42 2.92 6.69 -3.24
CA ILE A 42 3.71 5.66 -3.92
C ILE A 42 4.96 6.32 -4.53
N LEU A 43 6.13 5.81 -4.17
CA LEU A 43 7.42 6.33 -4.61
C LEU A 43 7.95 5.56 -5.83
N SER A 44 7.89 4.23 -5.77
CA SER A 44 8.36 3.37 -6.85
C SER A 44 7.67 2.01 -6.86
N LEU A 45 7.66 1.40 -8.05
CA LEU A 45 7.32 0.01 -8.28
C LEU A 45 8.58 -0.73 -8.70
N ALA A 46 8.88 -1.88 -8.11
CA ALA A 46 9.93 -2.76 -8.59
C ALA A 46 9.35 -4.09 -9.05
N ILE A 47 9.91 -4.64 -10.12
CA ILE A 47 9.59 -5.98 -10.60
C ILE A 47 10.74 -6.90 -10.26
N LYS A 48 10.46 -7.87 -9.40
CA LYS A 48 11.43 -8.85 -8.93
C LYS A 48 11.27 -10.14 -9.71
N THR A 49 12.37 -10.65 -10.23
CA THR A 49 12.40 -11.92 -10.97
C THR A 49 13.61 -12.72 -10.50
N ALA A 50 13.40 -14.00 -10.18
CA ALA A 50 14.48 -14.86 -9.72
C ALA A 50 15.64 -14.90 -10.74
N GLY A 51 16.87 -14.72 -10.25
CA GLY A 51 18.08 -14.81 -11.06
C GLY A 51 18.36 -13.60 -11.95
N ARG A 52 17.68 -12.46 -11.75
CA ARG A 52 17.96 -11.19 -12.42
C ARG A 52 17.90 -10.02 -11.43
N PRO A 53 18.60 -8.91 -11.69
CA PRO A 53 18.41 -7.68 -10.93
C PRO A 53 16.98 -7.17 -11.03
N ASP A 54 16.49 -6.56 -9.95
CA ASP A 54 15.16 -5.96 -9.89
C ASP A 54 15.05 -4.81 -10.90
N ILE A 55 13.92 -4.75 -11.60
CA ILE A 55 13.60 -3.62 -12.48
C ILE A 55 12.86 -2.58 -11.64
N VAL A 56 13.53 -1.47 -11.32
CA VAL A 56 12.93 -0.38 -10.54
C VAL A 56 12.33 0.68 -11.47
N LEU A 57 11.03 0.93 -11.30
CA LEU A 57 10.21 1.85 -12.06
C LEU A 57 9.77 3.01 -11.14
N PRO A 58 10.40 4.19 -11.22
CA PRO A 58 9.93 5.36 -10.48
C PRO A 58 8.55 5.78 -10.96
N ILE A 59 7.67 6.20 -10.03
CA ILE A 59 6.34 6.69 -10.40
C ILE A 59 6.47 8.14 -10.85
N PRO A 60 6.04 8.50 -12.08
CA PRO A 60 6.07 9.88 -12.54
C PRO A 60 5.10 10.75 -11.72
N GLY A 61 5.38 12.06 -11.60
CA GLY A 61 4.58 12.96 -10.76
C GLY A 61 3.11 13.08 -11.16
N ASN A 62 2.75 12.77 -12.40
CA ASN A 62 1.37 12.71 -12.91
C ASN A 62 0.70 11.32 -12.73
N GLY A 63 1.41 10.36 -12.12
CA GLY A 63 0.98 8.98 -11.90
C GLY A 63 0.91 8.11 -13.17
N ASN A 64 1.14 8.67 -14.36
CA ASN A 64 0.95 7.99 -15.64
C ASN A 64 2.24 7.99 -16.47
N PRO A 65 2.90 6.84 -16.63
CA PRO A 65 4.03 6.71 -17.54
C PRO A 65 3.56 6.89 -18.99
N ASN A 66 4.35 7.59 -19.80
CA ASN A 66 4.06 7.77 -21.22
C ASN A 66 4.52 6.54 -22.01
N GLY A 67 3.61 5.88 -22.72
CA GLY A 67 3.93 4.76 -23.61
C GLY A 67 4.19 3.43 -22.87
N LEU A 68 5.10 2.62 -23.42
CA LEU A 68 5.45 1.31 -22.87
C LEU A 68 6.27 1.48 -21.59
N TRP A 69 5.72 1.07 -20.45
CA TRP A 69 6.37 1.29 -19.16
C TRP A 69 7.44 0.23 -18.82
N PHE A 70 7.16 -1.05 -19.10
CA PHE A 70 8.09 -2.15 -18.91
C PHE A 70 7.76 -3.33 -19.83
N THR A 71 8.63 -4.34 -19.89
CA THR A 71 8.42 -5.57 -20.66
C THR A 71 8.78 -6.77 -19.79
N LEU A 72 7.91 -7.79 -19.81
CA LEU A 72 8.17 -9.06 -19.16
C LEU A 72 8.24 -10.18 -20.19
N LYS A 73 9.13 -11.14 -19.94
CA LYS A 73 9.23 -12.35 -20.76
C LYS A 73 8.01 -13.23 -20.49
N GLU A 74 7.36 -13.76 -21.52
CA GLU A 74 6.25 -14.70 -21.33
C GLU A 74 6.63 -15.91 -20.47
N GLY A 75 5.68 -16.44 -19.70
CA GLY A 75 5.89 -17.57 -18.79
C GLY A 75 6.91 -17.30 -17.68
N SER A 76 7.36 -16.05 -17.50
CA SER A 76 8.22 -15.68 -16.38
C SER A 76 7.41 -15.46 -15.12
N ARG A 77 7.98 -15.89 -14.00
CA ARG A 77 7.50 -15.63 -12.66
C ARG A 77 8.06 -14.30 -12.17
N TYR A 78 7.21 -13.45 -11.59
CA TYR A 78 7.61 -12.16 -11.07
C TYR A 78 6.83 -11.82 -9.80
N ARG A 79 7.35 -10.86 -9.04
CA ARG A 79 6.65 -10.22 -7.92
C ARG A 79 6.73 -8.71 -8.10
N LEU A 80 5.63 -8.04 -7.77
CA LEU A 80 5.61 -6.58 -7.68
C LEU A 80 6.01 -6.17 -6.27
N MET A 81 6.90 -5.20 -6.14
CA MET A 81 7.26 -4.61 -4.85
C MET A 81 7.01 -3.11 -4.89
N PHE A 82 6.09 -2.64 -4.06
CA PHE A 82 5.79 -1.22 -3.92
C PHE A 82 6.66 -0.61 -2.83
N THR A 83 7.19 0.58 -3.10
CA THR A 83 7.78 1.45 -2.09
C THR A 83 6.89 2.67 -1.94
N PHE A 84 6.43 2.94 -0.73
CA PHE A 84 5.49 4.03 -0.46
C PHE A 84 5.74 4.65 0.91
N GLN A 85 5.35 5.92 1.05
CA GLN A 85 5.44 6.66 2.29
C GLN A 85 4.03 6.93 2.82
N VAL A 86 3.88 6.82 4.14
CA VAL A 86 2.65 7.15 4.86
C VAL A 86 2.87 8.40 5.69
N SER A 87 1.98 9.37 5.55
CA SER A 87 2.01 10.65 6.26
C SER A 87 0.66 10.98 6.88
N ASN A 88 0.66 12.00 7.74
CA ASN A 88 -0.50 12.59 8.43
C ASN A 88 -1.10 11.70 9.52
N ASN A 89 -1.60 10.51 9.17
CA ASN A 89 -2.33 9.64 10.08
C ASN A 89 -2.18 8.16 9.69
N ILE A 90 -2.64 7.27 10.56
CA ILE A 90 -2.61 5.82 10.35
C ILE A 90 -3.50 5.46 9.16
N VAL A 91 -2.95 4.70 8.23
CA VAL A 91 -3.69 4.12 7.12
C VAL A 91 -4.13 2.73 7.53
N SER A 92 -5.44 2.55 7.75
CA SER A 92 -6.02 1.24 8.04
C SER A 92 -6.57 0.59 6.77
N GLY A 93 -6.30 -0.71 6.60
CA GLY A 93 -6.85 -1.48 5.48
C GLY A 93 -6.44 -0.96 4.11
N LEU A 94 -5.17 -0.56 3.95
CA LEU A 94 -4.58 -0.22 2.67
C LEU A 94 -4.83 -1.36 1.69
N LYS A 95 -5.42 -1.04 0.55
CA LYS A 95 -5.84 -2.01 -0.45
C LYS A 95 -5.28 -1.67 -1.81
N TYR A 96 -4.72 -2.69 -2.44
CA TYR A 96 -4.27 -2.66 -3.81
C TYR A 96 -5.36 -3.23 -4.73
N THR A 97 -5.60 -2.58 -5.86
CA THR A 97 -6.41 -3.12 -6.96
C THR A 97 -5.66 -2.96 -8.27
N ASN A 98 -5.38 -4.06 -8.97
CA ASN A 98 -4.89 -4.03 -10.35
C ASN A 98 -5.99 -4.45 -11.30
N THR A 99 -6.06 -3.81 -12.45
CA THR A 99 -6.91 -4.25 -13.56
C THR A 99 -6.10 -4.24 -14.83
N VAL A 100 -6.02 -5.40 -15.48
CA VAL A 100 -5.23 -5.60 -16.69
C VAL A 100 -6.15 -5.69 -17.90
N TRP A 101 -5.79 -4.98 -18.96
CA TRP A 101 -6.55 -4.90 -20.21
C TRP A 101 -5.66 -5.30 -21.38
N LYS A 102 -6.25 -6.01 -22.35
CA LYS A 102 -5.66 -6.29 -23.65
C LYS A 102 -6.61 -5.84 -24.75
N THR A 103 -6.17 -4.96 -25.64
CA THR A 103 -6.99 -4.45 -26.75
C THR A 103 -8.36 -3.94 -26.27
N ALA A 104 -8.37 -3.12 -25.21
CA ALA A 104 -9.57 -2.59 -24.57
C ALA A 104 -10.54 -3.63 -23.95
N ILE A 105 -10.15 -4.90 -23.87
CA ILE A 105 -10.89 -5.95 -23.15
C ILE A 105 -10.20 -6.19 -21.80
N LYS A 106 -10.96 -6.17 -20.71
CA LYS A 106 -10.46 -6.53 -19.39
C LYS A 106 -10.14 -8.02 -19.36
N VAL A 107 -8.89 -8.37 -19.08
CA VAL A 107 -8.40 -9.77 -19.08
C VAL A 107 -8.11 -10.28 -17.68
N ASP A 108 -7.82 -9.39 -16.73
CA ASP A 108 -7.54 -9.78 -15.35
C ASP A 108 -7.89 -8.66 -14.33
N SER A 109 -8.10 -9.05 -13.07
CA SER A 109 -8.34 -8.14 -11.95
C SER A 109 -7.92 -8.75 -10.62
N ALA A 110 -6.93 -8.15 -9.99
CA ALA A 110 -6.47 -8.53 -8.65
C ALA A 110 -6.89 -7.47 -7.62
N LYS A 111 -7.27 -7.90 -6.42
CA LYS A 111 -7.57 -7.04 -5.27
C LYS A 111 -6.94 -7.65 -4.03
N GLU A 112 -6.03 -6.93 -3.39
CA GLU A 112 -5.25 -7.43 -2.25
C GLU A 112 -5.34 -6.43 -1.08
N MET A 113 -5.56 -6.93 0.14
CA MET A 113 -5.41 -6.14 1.36
C MET A 113 -3.93 -6.15 1.75
N ILE A 114 -3.29 -5.00 1.70
CA ILE A 114 -1.87 -4.84 2.03
C ILE A 114 -1.68 -4.81 3.56
N GLY A 115 -2.55 -4.07 4.28
CA GLY A 115 -2.53 -4.03 5.75
C GLY A 115 -2.76 -2.64 6.34
N THR A 116 -2.21 -2.42 7.53
CA THR A 116 -2.29 -1.16 8.27
C THR A 116 -0.90 -0.59 8.47
N PHE A 117 -0.73 0.72 8.25
CA PHE A 117 0.56 1.40 8.25
C PHE A 117 0.48 2.70 9.05
N SER A 118 1.45 2.92 9.93
CA SER A 118 1.59 4.17 10.69
C SER A 118 2.29 5.25 9.85
N PRO A 119 2.08 6.54 10.14
CA PRO A 119 2.88 7.59 9.51
C PRO A 119 4.34 7.52 10.00
N GLN A 120 5.29 7.55 9.07
CA GLN A 120 6.72 7.61 9.39
C GLN A 120 7.54 8.23 8.24
N PRO A 121 8.72 8.83 8.52
CA PRO A 121 9.60 9.37 7.49
C PRO A 121 10.16 8.29 6.55
N GLU A 122 10.48 7.11 7.09
CA GLU A 122 11.08 6.02 6.34
C GLU A 122 10.03 5.32 5.44
N PRO A 123 10.30 5.14 4.13
CA PRO A 123 9.36 4.44 3.25
C PRO A 123 9.14 2.98 3.64
N TYR A 124 7.90 2.52 3.51
CA TYR A 124 7.54 1.11 3.57
C TYR A 124 7.83 0.40 2.25
N THR A 125 8.13 -0.89 2.33
CA THR A 125 8.18 -1.80 1.18
C THR A 125 7.19 -2.94 1.37
N HIS A 126 6.38 -3.22 0.35
CA HIS A 126 5.48 -4.37 0.35
C HIS A 126 5.65 -5.17 -0.94
N GLU A 127 5.93 -6.47 -0.79
CA GLU A 127 6.06 -7.43 -1.88
C GLU A 127 4.74 -8.19 -2.05
N MET A 128 4.18 -8.13 -3.26
CA MET A 128 2.95 -8.82 -3.63
C MET A 128 3.22 -10.32 -3.86
N PRO A 129 2.16 -11.15 -3.84
CA PRO A 129 2.26 -12.55 -4.22
C PRO A 129 2.90 -12.75 -5.60
N GLU A 130 3.52 -13.91 -5.79
CA GLU A 130 4.15 -14.27 -7.06
C GLU A 130 3.11 -14.52 -8.15
N GLU A 131 3.32 -13.90 -9.31
CA GLU A 131 2.50 -14.05 -10.49
C GLU A 131 3.31 -14.65 -11.63
N THR A 132 2.62 -15.23 -12.61
CA THR A 132 3.23 -15.76 -13.84
C THR A 132 2.65 -15.05 -15.04
N THR A 133 3.52 -14.46 -15.86
CA THR A 133 3.11 -13.82 -17.12
C THR A 133 2.45 -14.83 -18.06
N PRO A 134 1.42 -14.42 -18.81
CA PRO A 134 0.73 -15.32 -19.72
C PRO A 134 1.67 -15.75 -20.86
N SER A 135 1.41 -16.93 -21.43
CA SER A 135 2.25 -17.53 -22.47
C SER A 135 1.46 -17.92 -23.71
N GLY A 136 2.11 -17.89 -24.87
CA GLY A 136 1.53 -18.32 -26.14
C GLY A 136 1.30 -17.18 -27.12
N ILE A 137 1.13 -17.50 -28.40
CA ILE A 137 1.09 -16.52 -29.50
C ILE A 137 -0.01 -15.47 -29.27
N PHE A 138 -1.18 -15.90 -28.79
CA PHE A 138 -2.31 -15.01 -28.50
C PHE A 138 -2.17 -14.22 -27.20
N ALA A 139 -1.26 -14.60 -26.30
CA ALA A 139 -0.98 -13.89 -25.05
C ALA A 139 0.04 -12.75 -25.26
N ARG A 140 1.00 -12.91 -26.17
CA ARG A 140 1.96 -11.85 -26.47
C ARG A 140 1.29 -10.56 -26.93
N GLY A 141 1.91 -9.42 -26.62
CA GLY A 141 1.43 -8.09 -27.02
C GLY A 141 1.46 -7.08 -25.87
N ALA A 142 0.96 -5.88 -26.14
CA ALA A 142 0.87 -4.82 -25.16
C ALA A 142 -0.37 -4.99 -24.27
N TYR A 143 -0.19 -4.66 -22.99
CA TYR A 143 -1.24 -4.64 -21.99
C TYR A 143 -1.33 -3.25 -21.36
N THR A 144 -2.53 -2.85 -20.95
CA THR A 144 -2.73 -1.65 -20.13
C THR A 144 -3.09 -2.08 -18.73
N GLU A 145 -2.32 -1.61 -17.76
CA GLU A 145 -2.58 -1.85 -16.35
C GLU A 145 -3.13 -0.58 -15.71
N ARG A 146 -4.16 -0.74 -14.87
CA ARG A 146 -4.68 0.32 -14.02
C ARG A 146 -4.57 -0.13 -12.58
N THR A 147 -3.62 0.47 -11.88
CA THR A 147 -3.40 0.29 -10.45
C THR A 147 -4.14 1.37 -9.67
N LYS A 148 -4.85 0.97 -8.62
CA LYS A 148 -5.47 1.85 -7.64
C LYS A 148 -5.06 1.42 -6.24
N VAL A 149 -4.70 2.40 -5.41
CA VAL A 149 -4.40 2.22 -4.00
C VAL A 149 -5.46 2.99 -3.22
N ASP A 150 -6.26 2.25 -2.44
CA ASP A 150 -7.37 2.78 -1.66
C ASP A 150 -7.12 2.53 -0.18
N ASN A 151 -7.46 3.51 0.66
CA ASN A 151 -7.42 3.38 2.12
C ASN A 151 -8.84 3.13 2.63
N TYR A 152 -9.02 2.21 3.58
CA TYR A 152 -10.31 2.05 4.25
C TYR A 152 -10.41 3.04 5.40
N ILE A 153 -11.08 4.17 5.18
CA ILE A 153 -11.45 5.09 6.27
C ILE A 153 -12.78 4.57 6.83
N GLY A 154 -12.69 3.60 7.73
CA GLY A 154 -13.84 3.13 8.49
C GLY A 154 -14.33 4.25 9.40
N ASN A 155 -15.43 4.91 9.03
CA ASN A 155 -16.17 5.74 9.98
C ASN A 155 -16.75 4.81 11.05
N VAL A 156 -16.11 4.72 12.20
CA VAL A 156 -16.76 4.20 13.41
C VAL A 156 -17.79 5.26 13.81
N LYS A 157 -19.07 4.97 13.57
CA LYS A 157 -20.19 5.75 14.11
C LYS A 157 -20.26 5.64 15.62
#